data_AF-A0A1G9ZGR1-F1
#
_entry.id   AF-A0A1G9ZGR1-F1
#
_cell.length_a   1.000
_cell.length_b   1.000
_cell.length_c   1.000
_cell.angle_alpha   90.00
_cell.angle_beta   90.00
_cell.angle_gamma   90.00
#
_symmetry.space_group_name_H-M   'P 1'
#
loop_
_entity.id
_entity.type
_entity.pdbx_description
1 polymer ?
#
loop_
_entity_poly.entity_id
_entity_poly.type
_entity_poly.pdbx_seq_one_letter_code
_entity_poly.pdbx_strand_id
1 'polypeptide(L)' 'MKELQDVPYWLWGCLAVTLLLQGTLIFHNAQKRGRGKLAWFWGIWGLTGIPTPLICYLLFVVLPDRKRANRKL' A
#
# COMPACT_ATOMS: atom_id res chain seq x y z
N MET A 1 -21.62 17.76 -20.99
CA MET A 1 -20.36 17.20 -20.46
C MET A 1 -19.46 18.33 -19.93
N LYS A 2 -19.93 19.10 -18.93
CA LYS A 2 -19.18 20.21 -18.29
C LYS A 2 -18.98 20.01 -16.78
N GLU A 3 -19.53 18.93 -16.22
CA GLU A 3 -19.55 18.66 -14.77
C GLU A 3 -18.24 18.04 -14.23
N LEU A 4 -17.37 17.52 -15.11
CA LEU A 4 -16.11 16.89 -14.72
C LEU A 4 -14.95 17.88 -14.60
N GLN A 5 -15.19 19.17 -14.89
CA GLN A 5 -14.14 20.19 -14.99
C GLN A 5 -13.85 20.92 -13.67
N ASP A 6 -14.69 20.74 -12.65
CA ASP A 6 -14.54 21.37 -11.32
C ASP A 6 -13.81 20.47 -10.30
N VAL A 7 -13.04 19.47 -10.75
CA VAL A 7 -12.18 18.73 -9.82
C VAL A 7 -11.03 19.64 -9.40
N PRO A 8 -10.91 19.99 -8.10
CA PRO A 8 -9.92 20.96 -7.68
C PRO A 8 -8.50 20.43 -7.89
N TYR A 9 -7.59 21.24 -8.43
CA TYR A 9 -6.19 20.84 -8.64
C TYR A 9 -5.48 20.43 -7.33
N TRP A 10 -5.87 21.00 -6.20
CA TRP A 10 -5.36 20.60 -4.89
C TRP A 10 -5.73 19.16 -4.53
N LEU A 11 -6.88 18.67 -4.99
CA LEU A 11 -7.35 17.31 -4.75
C LEU A 11 -6.38 16.30 -5.39
N TRP A 12 -5.93 16.58 -6.61
CA TRP A 12 -4.91 15.77 -7.30
C TRP A 12 -3.57 15.78 -6.55
N GLY A 13 -3.18 16.92 -6.00
CA GLY A 13 -2.00 17.04 -5.13
C GLY A 13 -2.14 16.19 -3.86
N CYS A 14 -3.27 16.30 -3.15
CA CYS A 14 -3.57 15.48 -1.98
C CYS A 14 -3.59 13.98 -2.31
N LEU A 15 -4.14 13.60 -3.45
CA LEU A 15 -4.23 12.21 -3.90
C LEU A 15 -2.82 11.65 -4.18
N ALA A 16 -1.97 12.40 -4.88
CA ALA A 16 -0.58 12.04 -5.12
C ALA A 16 0.21 11.90 -3.80
N VAL A 17 0.07 12.86 -2.88
CA VAL A 17 0.73 12.81 -1.56
C VAL A 17 0.25 11.61 -0.74
N THR A 18 -1.05 11.32 -0.76
CA THR A 18 -1.62 10.17 -0.05
C THR A 18 -1.13 8.85 -0.63
N LEU A 19 -1.07 8.74 -1.97
CA LEU A 19 -0.54 7.56 -2.66
C LEU A 19 0.96 7.35 -2.36
N LEU A 20 1.74 8.42 -2.30
CA LEU A 20 3.15 8.35 -1.90
C LEU A 20 3.30 7.94 -0.44
N LEU A 21 2.59 8.60 0.48
CA LEU A 21 2.60 8.28 1.90
C LEU A 21 2.21 6.82 2.16
N GLN A 22 1.11 6.35 1.56
CA GLN A 22 0.67 4.96 1.76
C GLN A 22 1.69 3.96 1.19
N GLY A 23 2.26 4.24 0.01
CA GLY A 23 3.30 3.41 -0.59
C GLY A 23 4.55 3.33 0.29
N THR A 24 4.99 4.47 0.84
CA THR A 24 6.12 4.55 1.76
C THR A 24 5.85 3.81 3.07
N LEU A 25 4.65 3.93 3.65
CA LEU A 25 4.27 3.22 4.87
C LEU A 25 4.22 1.69 4.65
N ILE A 26 3.65 1.25 3.53
CA ILE A 26 3.63 -0.18 3.16
C ILE A 26 5.05 -0.71 2.95
N PHE A 27 5.90 0.06 2.26
CA PHE A 27 7.31 -0.28 2.07
C PHE A 27 8.04 -0.42 3.41
N HIS A 28 7.92 0.55 4.31
CA HIS A 28 8.55 0.53 5.63
C HIS A 28 8.04 -0.64 6.49
N ASN A 29 6.73 -0.92 6.45
CA ASN A 29 6.13 -2.04 7.18
C ASN A 29 6.59 -3.40 6.64
N ALA A 30 6.68 -3.54 5.31
CA ALA A 30 7.21 -4.75 4.68
C ALA A 30 8.70 -4.95 4.96
N GLN A 31 9.47 -3.86 5.05
CA GLN A 31 10.88 -3.86 5.43
C GLN A 31 11.06 -4.37 6.86
N LYS A 32 10.28 -3.85 7.82
CA LYS A 32 10.30 -4.31 9.23
C LYS A 32 9.91 -5.77 9.40
N ARG A 33 9.10 -6.33 8.50
CA ARG A 33 8.69 -7.75 8.51
C ARG A 33 9.73 -8.71 7.89
N GLY A 34 10.93 -8.23 7.59
CA GLY A 34 12.02 -9.06 7.06
C GLY A 34 11.87 -9.46 5.60
N ARG A 35 10.96 -8.82 4.86
CA ARG A 35 10.73 -9.08 3.42
C ARG A 35 11.44 -8.07 2.53
N GLY A 36 12.67 -7.68 2.88
CA GLY A 36 13.36 -6.55 2.23
C GLY A 36 13.45 -6.61 0.70
N LYS A 37 13.53 -7.81 0.10
CA LYS A 37 13.47 -7.98 -1.36
C LYS A 37 12.07 -7.77 -1.97
N LEU A 38 11.02 -8.07 -1.23
CA LEU A 38 9.62 -7.92 -1.68
C LEU A 38 9.00 -6.59 -1.23
N ALA A 39 9.63 -5.87 -0.31
CA ALA A 39 9.13 -4.61 0.23
C ALA A 39 8.89 -3.58 -0.89
N TRP A 40 9.81 -3.48 -1.85
CA TRP A 40 9.70 -2.57 -3.00
C TRP A 40 8.52 -2.92 -3.92
N PHE A 41 8.25 -4.22 -4.12
CA PHE A 41 7.07 -4.67 -4.86
C PHE A 41 5.77 -4.20 -4.19
N TRP A 42 5.67 -4.30 -2.87
CA TRP A 42 4.50 -3.82 -2.13
C TRP A 42 4.36 -2.29 -2.08
N GLY A 43 5.48 -1.56 -2.10
CA GLY A 43 5.48 -0.10 -2.21
C GLY A 43 4.92 0.39 -3.55
N ILE A 44 5.38 -0.19 -4.67
CA ILE A 44 4.87 0.11 -6.02
C ILE A 44 3.43 -0.33 -6.17
N TRP A 45 3.09 -1.52 -5.67
CA TRP A 45 1.71 -2.00 -5.68
C TRP A 45 0.77 -1.06 -4.92
N GLY A 46 1.21 -0.53 -3.78
CA GLY A 46 0.49 0.48 -3.01
C GLY A 46 0.18 1.76 -3.80
N LEU A 47 0.97 2.13 -4.81
CA LEU A 47 0.76 3.34 -5.61
C LEU A 47 -0.32 3.17 -6.70
N THR A 48 -0.78 1.93 -6.97
CA THR A 48 -1.71 1.64 -8.08
C THR A 48 -3.16 2.05 -7.81
N GLY A 49 -3.54 2.24 -6.53
CA GLY A 49 -4.88 2.66 -6.17
C GLY A 49 -5.22 2.40 -4.70
N ILE A 50 -6.41 2.81 -4.29
CA ILE A 50 -6.99 2.54 -2.98
C ILE A 50 -8.40 1.98 -3.24
N PRO A 51 -8.88 0.93 -2.56
CA PRO A 51 -8.27 0.16 -1.46
C PRO A 51 -7.66 -1.19 -1.88
N THR A 52 -7.72 -1.55 -3.16
CA THR A 52 -7.33 -2.88 -3.67
C THR A 52 -5.92 -3.33 -3.26
N PRO A 53 -4.88 -2.49 -3.34
CA PRO A 53 -3.53 -2.87 -2.91
C PRO A 53 -3.43 -3.17 -1.41
N LEU A 54 -4.23 -2.48 -0.61
CA LEU A 54 -4.29 -2.65 0.84
C LEU A 54 -4.86 -4.03 1.19
N ILE A 55 -5.93 -4.45 0.51
CA ILE A 55 -6.58 -5.75 0.70
C ILE A 55 -5.63 -6.88 0.30
N CYS A 56 -4.99 -6.77 -0.87
CA CYS A 56 -3.99 -7.74 -1.31
C CYS A 56 -2.80 -7.83 -0.34
N TYR A 57 -2.32 -6.70 0.20
CA TYR A 57 -1.26 -6.69 1.21
C TYR A 57 -1.66 -7.45 2.47
N LEU A 58 -2.87 -7.22 2.99
CA LEU A 58 -3.35 -7.92 4.18
C LEU A 58 -3.45 -9.44 3.95
N LEU A 59 -3.99 -9.86 2.81
CA LEU A 59 -4.17 -11.29 2.50
C LEU A 59 -2.85 -12.02 2.24
N PHE A 60 -1.94 -11.45 1.45
CA PHE A 60 -0.71 -12.13 1.02
C PHE A 60 0.52 -11.82 1.89
N VAL A 61 0.50 -10.73 2.67
CA VAL A 61 1.60 -10.39 3.58
C VAL A 61 1.26 -10.74 5.01
N VAL A 62 0.17 -10.20 5.55
CA VAL A 62 -0.13 -10.28 6.99
C VAL A 62 -0.60 -11.68 7.42
N LEU A 63 -1.50 -12.32 6.67
CA LEU A 63 -1.98 -13.66 7.02
C LEU A 63 -0.87 -14.74 7.07
N PRO A 64 0.01 -14.88 6.06
CA PRO A 64 1.07 -15.88 6.11
C PRO A 64 2.15 -15.58 7.15
N ASP A 65 2.40 -14.30 7.48
CA ASP A 65 3.26 -13.91 8.60
C ASP A 65 2.72 -14.45 9.93
N ARG A 66 1.42 -14.24 10.21
CA ARG A 66 0.77 -14.72 11.43
C ARG A 66 0.80 -16.24 11.51
N LYS A 67 0.59 -16.94 10.39
CA LYS A 67 0.66 -18.41 10.34
C LYS A 67 2.07 -18.97 10.61
N ARG A 68 3.14 -18.28 10.17
CA ARG A 68 4.52 -18.70 10.49
C ARG A 68 4.91 -18.43 11.94
N ALA A 69 4.44 -17.33 12.52
CA ALA A 69 4.66 -17.03 13.94
C ALA A 69 4.01 -18.09 14.84
N ASN A 70 2.78 -18.51 14.52
CA ASN A 70 2.05 -19.52 15.30
C ASN A 70 2.57 -20.96 15.11
N ARG A 71 3.44 -21.22 14.12
CA ARG A 71 4.04 -22.54 13.89
C ARG A 71 5.37 -22.75 14.64
N LYS A 72 5.89 -21.70 15.28
CA LYS A 72 7.15 -21.71 16.05
C LYS A 72 6.92 -21.75 17.57
N LEU A 73 5.66 -21.74 18.01
CA LEU A 73 5.22 -22.05 19.37
C LEU A 73 4.73 -23.50 19.38
#